data_AF-A0AAW0MHY9-F1
#
_entry.id   AF-A0AAW0MHY9-F1
#
_cell.length_a   1.000
_cell.length_b   1.000
_cell.length_c   1.000
_cell.angle_alpha   90.00
_cell.angle_beta   90.00
_cell.angle_gamma   90.00
#
_symmetry.space_group_name_H-M   'P 1'
#
loop_
_entity.id
_entity.type
_entity.pdbx_description
1 polymer ?
#
loop_
_entity_poly.entity_id
_entity_poly.type
_entity_poly.pdbx_seq_one_letter_code
_entity_poly.pdbx_strand_id
1 'polypeptide(L)'
;METSKFKTFYRAPDADEAEMLFVKNGKYPKERYKNPKEHNFRPLDEDVSDFITTYDKDPGNLKIKLRTMDTLDPLQNTSPPSRVKPSTAKMDTFRPAEPQWDPRLLLPVSPWPPKSASYTRHKRRRGAYTAFLERVEDKLTRTWHKS
;
A
#
# COMPACT_ATOMS: atom_id res chain seq x y z
N MET A 1 -11.85 -8.40 -54.20
CA MET A 1 -11.70 -7.94 -52.81
C MET A 1 -10.81 -6.71 -52.85
N GLU A 2 -11.37 -5.51 -52.69
CA GLU A 2 -10.58 -4.27 -52.71
C GLU A 2 -9.79 -4.13 -51.39
N THR A 3 -8.47 -3.99 -51.50
CA THR A 3 -7.58 -3.72 -50.37
C THR A 3 -7.64 -2.23 -50.03
N SER A 4 -8.36 -1.88 -48.96
CA SER A 4 -8.42 -0.49 -48.49
C SER A 4 -7.04 -0.01 -48.05
N LYS A 5 -6.52 1.01 -48.73
CA LYS A 5 -5.17 1.55 -48.54
C LYS A 5 -5.06 2.19 -47.16
N PHE A 6 -4.14 1.68 -46.32
CA PHE A 6 -3.92 2.18 -44.97
C PHE A 6 -3.45 3.65 -45.01
N LYS A 7 -4.21 4.55 -44.39
CA LYS A 7 -3.85 5.97 -44.28
C LYS A 7 -2.89 6.16 -43.10
N THR A 8 -1.67 6.59 -43.39
CA THR A 8 -0.61 6.82 -42.39
C THR A 8 -0.59 8.24 -41.81
N PHE A 9 -1.44 9.14 -42.32
CA PHE A 9 -1.48 10.54 -41.90
C PHE A 9 -2.80 10.84 -41.19
N TYR A 10 -2.70 11.17 -39.91
CA TYR A 10 -3.79 11.66 -39.10
C TYR A 10 -3.64 13.16 -38.90
N ARG A 11 -4.65 13.94 -39.30
CA ARG A 11 -4.75 15.36 -38.97
C ARG A 11 -5.63 15.46 -37.72
N ALA A 12 -5.07 16.00 -36.64
CA ALA A 12 -5.86 16.28 -35.45
C ALA A 12 -6.96 17.31 -35.78
N PRO A 13 -8.20 17.10 -35.30
CA PRO A 13 -9.27 18.06 -35.48
C PRO A 13 -8.92 19.38 -34.77
N ASP A 14 -9.41 20.49 -35.32
CA ASP A 14 -9.34 21.79 -34.66
C ASP A 14 -10.24 21.82 -33.41
N ALA A 15 -10.10 22.83 -32.54
CA ALA A 15 -10.84 22.91 -31.28
C ALA A 15 -12.36 22.82 -31.49
N ASP A 16 -12.90 23.57 -32.46
CA ASP A 16 -14.32 23.58 -32.79
C ASP A 16 -14.79 22.25 -33.40
N GLU A 17 -13.95 21.64 -34.24
CA GLU A 17 -14.22 20.33 -34.84
C GLU A 17 -14.24 19.23 -33.78
N ALA A 18 -13.32 19.29 -32.82
CA ALA A 18 -13.25 18.37 -31.69
C ALA A 18 -14.47 18.51 -30.78
N GLU A 19 -14.94 19.73 -30.52
CA GLU A 19 -16.17 19.97 -29.76
C GLU A 19 -17.39 19.38 -30.48
N MET A 20 -17.53 19.64 -31.78
CA MET A 20 -18.62 19.05 -32.58
C MET A 20 -18.57 17.52 -32.61
N LEU A 21 -17.38 16.93 -32.73
CA LEU A 21 -17.19 15.47 -32.67
C LEU A 21 -17.53 14.91 -31.28
N PHE A 22 -17.19 15.61 -30.20
CA PHE A 22 -17.53 15.21 -28.84
C PHE A 22 -19.04 15.30 -28.57
N VAL A 23 -19.72 16.33 -29.07
CA VAL A 23 -21.19 16.44 -28.94
C VAL A 23 -21.89 15.31 -29.71
N LYS A 24 -21.41 14.98 -30.93
CA LYS A 24 -22.00 13.92 -31.76
C LYS A 24 -21.71 12.52 -31.23
N ASN A 25 -20.46 12.25 -30.86
CA ASN A 25 -19.96 10.89 -30.63
C ASN A 25 -19.40 10.66 -29.21
N GLY A 26 -19.05 11.74 -28.49
CA GLY A 26 -18.43 11.67 -27.16
C GLY A 26 -19.42 11.42 -26.02
N LYS A 27 -20.73 11.45 -26.31
CA LYS A 27 -21.75 11.04 -25.34
C LYS A 27 -21.75 9.53 -25.22
N TYR A 28 -21.08 9.02 -24.19
CA TYR A 28 -21.13 7.60 -23.83
C TYR A 28 -22.60 7.15 -23.78
N PRO A 29 -22.91 5.96 -24.35
CA PRO A 29 -24.25 5.41 -24.24
C PRO A 29 -24.59 5.32 -22.75
N LYS A 30 -25.74 5.89 -22.38
CA LYS A 30 -26.27 5.77 -21.02
C LYS A 30 -26.75 4.33 -20.87
N GLU A 31 -25.83 3.42 -20.57
CA GLU A 31 -26.20 2.08 -20.16
C GLU A 31 -27.10 2.19 -18.92
N ARG A 32 -28.04 1.25 -18.78
CA ARG A 32 -28.80 1.14 -17.54
C ARG A 32 -27.80 0.91 -16.42
N TYR A 33 -27.91 1.71 -15.36
CA TYR A 33 -27.10 1.54 -14.17
C TYR A 33 -27.26 0.10 -13.67
N LYS A 34 -26.14 -0.63 -13.60
CA LYS A 34 -26.07 -1.94 -12.98
C LYS A 34 -25.57 -1.73 -11.57
N ASN A 35 -26.30 -2.25 -10.58
CA ASN A 35 -25.80 -2.27 -9.22
C ASN A 35 -24.44 -2.98 -9.21
N PRO A 36 -23.45 -2.48 -8.45
CA PRO A 36 -22.19 -3.18 -8.29
C PRO A 36 -22.46 -4.58 -7.74
N LYS A 37 -21.68 -5.57 -8.21
CA LYS A 37 -21.71 -6.92 -7.67
C LYS A 37 -21.42 -6.83 -6.16
N GLU A 38 -22.15 -7.61 -5.36
CA GLU A 38 -21.87 -7.72 -3.92
C GLU A 38 -20.41 -8.13 -3.70
N HIS A 39 -19.81 -7.59 -2.63
CA HIS A 39 -18.42 -7.82 -2.34
C HIS A 39 -18.18 -9.31 -2.03
N ASN A 40 -17.42 -9.99 -2.89
CA ASN A 40 -16.99 -11.35 -2.63
C ASN A 40 -15.77 -11.31 -1.70
N PHE A 41 -15.89 -11.86 -0.49
CA PHE A 41 -14.80 -11.97 0.47
C PHE A 41 -13.75 -13.02 0.08
N ARG A 42 -13.99 -13.78 -1.00
CA ARG A 42 -13.03 -14.73 -1.57
C ARG A 42 -12.40 -14.12 -2.82
N PRO A 43 -11.18 -13.57 -2.72
CA PRO A 43 -10.49 -13.01 -3.88
C PRO A 43 -9.97 -14.06 -4.87
N LEU A 44 -10.01 -15.35 -4.51
CA LEU A 44 -9.54 -16.47 -5.33
C LEU A 44 -10.73 -17.39 -5.67
N ASP A 45 -11.03 -17.47 -6.96
CA ASP A 45 -11.91 -18.37 -7.72
C ASP A 45 -13.26 -18.78 -7.09
N GLU A 46 -14.34 -18.37 -7.78
CA GLU A 46 -15.73 -18.73 -7.47
C GLU A 46 -16.02 -20.23 -7.65
N ASP A 47 -15.12 -20.98 -8.28
CA ASP A 47 -15.25 -22.41 -8.60
C ASP A 47 -14.75 -23.34 -7.47
N VAL A 48 -14.22 -22.78 -6.38
CA VAL A 48 -13.76 -23.58 -5.25
C VAL A 48 -14.96 -23.90 -4.35
N SER A 49 -15.31 -25.19 -4.28
CA SER A 49 -16.36 -25.68 -3.38
C SER A 49 -16.07 -25.30 -1.92
N ASP A 50 -17.12 -24.96 -1.18
CA ASP A 50 -17.03 -24.73 0.25
C ASP A 50 -16.44 -25.95 0.97
N PHE A 51 -15.44 -25.75 1.82
CA PHE A 51 -14.93 -26.83 2.65
C PHE A 51 -15.96 -27.17 3.73
N ILE A 52 -16.28 -28.46 3.85
CA ILE A 52 -17.27 -28.97 4.80
C ILE A 52 -16.66 -28.88 6.21
N THR A 53 -17.21 -28.03 7.06
CA THR A 53 -16.76 -27.84 8.46
C THR A 53 -17.50 -28.72 9.45
N THR A 54 -18.61 -29.34 9.06
CA THR A 54 -19.43 -30.19 9.93
C THR A 54 -18.91 -31.62 9.91
N TYR A 55 -17.81 -31.88 10.61
CA TYR A 55 -17.41 -33.24 10.96
C TYR A 55 -17.72 -33.46 12.45
N ASP A 56 -18.59 -34.45 12.75
CA ASP A 56 -18.98 -34.79 14.13
C ASP A 56 -17.79 -35.27 14.98
N LYS A 57 -16.72 -35.76 14.34
CA LYS A 57 -15.49 -36.25 14.96
C LYS A 57 -14.30 -35.84 14.11
N ASP A 58 -13.15 -35.60 14.75
CA ASP A 58 -11.89 -35.37 14.06
C ASP A 58 -11.57 -36.56 13.13
N PRO A 59 -11.53 -36.37 11.80
CA PRO A 59 -11.24 -37.45 10.86
C PRO A 59 -9.85 -38.07 11.08
N GLY A 60 -8.92 -37.35 11.72
CA GLY A 60 -7.58 -37.83 12.03
C GLY A 60 -7.44 -38.58 13.35
N ASN A 61 -8.47 -38.62 14.20
CA ASN A 61 -8.41 -39.14 15.57
C ASN A 61 -7.11 -38.73 16.29
N LEU A 62 -6.74 -37.46 16.15
CA LEU A 62 -5.46 -36.93 16.61
C LEU A 62 -5.48 -36.90 18.13
N LYS A 63 -4.66 -37.75 18.74
CA LYS A 63 -4.39 -37.69 20.18
C LYS A 63 -3.46 -36.51 20.45
N ILE A 64 -4.03 -35.31 20.54
CA ILE A 64 -3.26 -34.11 20.86
C ILE A 64 -2.74 -34.27 22.30
N LYS A 65 -1.45 -34.64 22.45
CA LYS A 65 -0.77 -34.74 23.74
C LYS A 65 -0.42 -33.32 24.22
N LEU A 66 -1.42 -32.51 24.59
CA LEU A 66 -1.19 -31.20 25.21
C LEU A 66 -0.65 -31.41 26.62
N ARG A 67 0.68 -31.41 26.78
CA ARG A 67 1.36 -31.53 28.09
C ARG A 67 1.39 -30.22 28.90
N THR A 68 0.66 -29.18 28.51
CA THR A 68 0.80 -27.83 29.08
C THR A 68 -0.52 -27.09 29.36
N MET A 69 -1.64 -27.80 29.54
CA MET A 69 -2.91 -27.16 29.91
C MET A 69 -3.22 -27.17 31.42
N ASP A 70 -2.44 -27.87 32.24
CA ASP A 70 -2.61 -27.88 33.69
C ASP A 70 -1.62 -26.93 34.37
N THR A 71 -1.76 -25.62 34.12
CA THR A 71 -1.09 -24.60 34.95
C THR A 71 -2.07 -23.48 35.24
N LEU A 72 -3.08 -23.81 36.02
CA LEU A 72 -3.84 -22.84 36.81
C LEU A 72 -3.70 -23.25 38.28
N ASP A 73 -2.50 -23.10 38.84
CA ASP A 73 -2.33 -23.07 40.29
C ASP A 73 -2.31 -21.61 40.75
N PRO A 74 -3.31 -21.17 41.54
CA PRO A 74 -3.24 -19.88 42.20
C PRO A 74 -2.32 -20.04 43.42
N LEU A 75 -1.19 -19.32 43.38
CA LEU A 75 -0.38 -18.96 44.55
C LEU A 75 0.47 -20.08 45.19
N GLN A 76 1.63 -20.39 44.60
CA GLN A 76 2.81 -20.75 45.38
C GLN A 76 4.07 -20.06 44.83
N ASN A 77 4.56 -19.09 45.61
CA ASN A 77 5.88 -18.51 45.48
C ASN A 77 6.93 -19.58 45.76
N THR A 78 7.91 -19.77 44.86
CA THR A 78 9.37 -19.72 45.10
C THR A 78 10.12 -20.43 43.97
N SER A 79 10.52 -19.63 42.97
CA SER A 79 11.69 -19.77 42.08
C SER A 79 11.30 -19.18 40.71
N PRO A 80 12.12 -18.32 40.10
CA PRO A 80 11.83 -17.85 38.76
C PRO A 80 11.88 -19.06 37.82
N PRO A 81 10.84 -19.31 37.00
CA PRO A 81 10.91 -20.35 36.00
C PRO A 81 12.11 -20.04 35.10
N SER A 82 13.04 -20.99 35.01
CA SER A 82 14.13 -20.98 34.04
C SER A 82 13.55 -20.54 32.70
N ARG A 83 14.06 -19.42 32.19
CA ARG A 83 13.68 -18.83 30.90
C ARG A 83 13.86 -19.91 29.83
N VAL A 84 12.78 -20.63 29.52
CA VAL A 84 12.73 -21.50 28.34
C VAL A 84 12.90 -20.55 27.18
N LYS A 85 14.10 -20.57 26.60
CA LYS A 85 14.41 -19.80 25.39
C LYS A 85 13.33 -20.19 24.37
N PRO A 86 12.62 -19.23 23.75
CA PRO A 86 11.76 -19.59 22.64
C PRO A 86 12.65 -20.33 21.64
N SER A 87 12.33 -21.59 21.41
CA SER A 87 12.79 -22.30 20.22
C SER A 87 12.34 -21.41 19.07
N THR A 88 13.26 -20.65 18.50
CA THR A 88 13.03 -19.91 17.27
C THR A 88 12.90 -20.95 16.17
N ALA A 89 11.75 -21.62 16.12
CA ALA A 89 11.28 -22.29 14.93
C ALA A 89 11.04 -21.19 13.91
N LYS A 90 12.14 -20.72 13.30
CA LYS A 90 12.10 -19.81 12.18
C LYS A 90 11.39 -20.60 11.09
N MET A 91 10.27 -20.07 10.63
CA MET A 91 9.61 -20.56 9.43
C MET A 91 10.67 -20.50 8.32
N ASP A 92 11.08 -21.64 7.76
CA ASP A 92 12.02 -21.72 6.63
C ASP A 92 11.28 -21.22 5.38
N THR A 93 11.04 -19.92 5.32
CA THR A 93 10.52 -19.27 4.13
C THR A 93 11.70 -19.13 3.18
N PHE A 94 11.67 -19.87 2.08
CA PHE A 94 12.64 -19.71 1.01
C PHE A 94 12.62 -18.26 0.53
N ARG A 95 13.64 -17.48 0.92
CA ARG A 95 13.90 -16.15 0.39
C ARG A 95 14.97 -16.30 -0.69
N PRO A 96 14.64 -16.10 -1.98
CA PRO A 96 15.66 -16.11 -3.02
C PRO A 96 16.69 -15.02 -2.72
N ALA A 97 17.93 -15.22 -3.16
CA ALA A 97 18.95 -14.19 -3.07
C ALA A 97 18.46 -12.93 -3.81
N GLU A 98 18.52 -11.79 -3.14
CA GLU A 98 18.14 -10.53 -3.77
C GLU A 98 19.07 -10.27 -4.96
N PRO A 99 18.55 -9.90 -6.14
CA PRO A 99 19.37 -9.58 -7.28
C PRO A 99 20.33 -8.43 -6.93
N GLN A 100 21.60 -8.60 -7.27
CA GLN A 100 22.63 -7.57 -7.12
C GLN A 100 22.42 -6.50 -8.18
N TRP A 101 21.76 -5.40 -7.83
CA TRP A 101 21.62 -4.25 -8.72
C TRP A 101 22.86 -3.36 -8.65
N ASP A 102 23.27 -2.76 -9.77
CA ASP A 102 24.31 -1.73 -9.79
C ASP A 102 23.84 -0.54 -8.91
N PRO A 103 24.61 -0.11 -7.89
CA PRO A 103 24.22 1.01 -7.02
C PRO A 103 24.00 2.32 -7.78
N ARG A 104 24.53 2.48 -9.00
CA ARG A 104 24.26 3.65 -9.85
C ARG A 104 22.85 3.67 -10.44
N LEU A 105 22.18 2.51 -10.48
CA LEU A 105 20.78 2.37 -10.90
C LEU A 105 19.80 2.57 -9.73
N LEU A 106 20.31 2.58 -8.49
CA LEU A 106 19.50 2.79 -7.30
C LEU A 106 19.36 4.29 -7.01
N LEU A 107 18.16 4.70 -6.60
CA LEU A 107 17.93 6.05 -6.11
C LEU A 107 18.76 6.26 -4.83
N PRO A 108 19.59 7.32 -4.72
CA PRO A 108 20.32 7.61 -3.49
C PRO A 108 19.34 7.84 -2.34
N VAL A 109 19.57 7.13 -1.22
CA VAL A 109 18.75 7.23 -0.02
C VAL A 109 19.04 8.58 0.64
N SER A 110 18.08 9.50 0.57
CA SER A 110 18.14 10.74 1.34
C SER A 110 18.03 10.43 2.84
N PRO A 111 18.83 11.07 3.72
CA PRO A 111 18.69 10.90 5.15
C PRO A 111 17.29 11.31 5.60
N TRP A 112 16.73 10.57 6.55
CA TRP A 112 15.45 10.92 7.16
C TRP A 112 15.65 12.02 8.21
N PRO A 113 14.81 13.08 8.24
CA PRO A 113 13.73 13.39 7.31
C PRO A 113 14.24 14.02 6.01
N PRO A 114 13.64 13.70 4.85
CA PRO A 114 14.13 14.12 3.52
C PRO A 114 14.12 15.64 3.31
N LYS A 115 13.38 16.37 4.15
CA LYS A 115 13.34 17.83 4.28
C LYS A 115 13.09 18.15 5.74
N SER A 116 13.64 19.25 6.26
CA SER A 116 13.20 19.77 7.55
C SER A 116 11.67 19.88 7.56
N ALA A 117 11.02 19.40 8.61
CA ALA A 117 9.55 19.34 8.72
C ALA A 117 8.85 20.70 8.47
N SER A 118 9.61 21.79 8.45
CA SER A 118 9.20 23.12 7.99
C SER A 118 8.75 23.19 6.52
N TYR A 119 8.97 22.18 5.68
CA TYR A 119 8.59 22.21 4.25
C TYR A 119 7.40 21.30 3.87
N THR A 120 7.01 20.32 4.69
CA THR A 120 5.91 19.41 4.35
C THR A 120 4.55 20.04 4.63
N ARG A 121 3.83 20.39 3.55
CA ARG A 121 2.36 20.50 3.37
C ARG A 121 1.47 20.55 4.63
N HIS A 122 1.73 21.46 5.55
CA HIS A 122 0.78 21.88 6.60
C HIS A 122 0.66 23.40 6.70
N LYS A 123 1.18 24.14 5.71
CA LYS A 123 1.13 25.59 5.67
C LYS A 123 -0.15 26.12 4.99
N ARG A 124 -1.32 25.51 5.26
CA ARG A 124 -2.61 25.90 4.66
C ARG A 124 -3.35 27.00 5.41
N ARG A 125 -2.86 27.47 6.56
CA ARG A 125 -3.35 28.67 7.25
C ARG A 125 -2.21 29.41 7.96
N ARG A 126 -1.33 30.07 7.18
CA ARG A 126 -0.33 30.99 7.78
C ARG A 126 -1.02 32.33 8.08
N GLY A 127 -1.12 32.70 9.34
CA GLY A 127 -1.54 34.05 9.74
C GLY A 127 -0.46 35.09 9.39
N ALA A 128 -0.85 36.36 9.22
CA ALA A 128 0.07 37.44 8.86
C ALA A 128 1.30 37.54 9.81
N TYR A 129 1.07 37.30 11.11
CA TYR A 129 2.12 37.28 12.13
C TYR A 129 3.17 36.18 11.90
N THR A 130 2.74 34.95 11.58
CA THR A 130 3.67 33.84 11.32
C THR A 130 4.52 34.07 10.07
N ALA A 131 3.94 34.69 9.04
CA ALA A 131 4.67 35.06 7.82
C ALA A 131 5.68 36.20 8.06
N PHE A 132 5.40 37.10 9.01
CA PHE A 132 6.32 38.14 9.42
C PHE A 132 7.55 37.56 10.14
N LEU A 133 7.34 36.69 11.12
CA LEU A 133 8.45 36.07 11.88
C LEU A 133 9.40 35.28 10.98
N GLU A 134 8.87 34.51 10.02
CA GLU A 134 9.70 33.76 9.06
C GLU A 134 10.57 34.68 8.18
N ARG A 135 10.03 35.84 7.75
CA ARG A 135 10.83 36.83 7.00
C ARG A 135 11.93 37.45 7.87
N VAL A 136 11.64 37.69 9.14
CA VAL A 136 12.63 38.21 10.09
C VAL A 136 13.74 37.18 10.29
N GLU A 137 13.37 35.92 10.51
CA GLU A 137 14.31 34.80 10.66
C GLU A 137 15.18 34.61 9.40
N ASP A 138 14.58 34.58 8.22
CA ASP A 138 15.30 34.51 6.94
C ASP A 138 16.29 35.66 6.77
N LYS A 139 15.88 36.88 7.14
CA LYS A 139 16.73 38.08 7.03
C LYS A 139 17.92 37.98 7.98
N LEU A 140 17.70 37.58 9.23
CA LEU A 140 18.76 37.40 10.23
C LEU A 140 19.75 36.30 9.82
N THR A 141 19.24 35.17 9.38
CA THR A 141 20.05 34.02 8.95
C THR A 141 20.93 34.39 7.76
N ARG A 142 20.39 35.12 6.77
CA ARG A 142 21.17 35.64 5.63
C ARG A 142 22.22 36.66 6.04
N THR A 143 21.96 37.50 7.04
CA THR A 143 22.96 38.46 7.52
C THR A 143 24.08 37.77 8.28
N TRP A 144 23.77 36.75 9.08
CA TRP A 144 24.78 36.02 9.84
C TRP A 144 25.65 35.10 8.99
N HIS A 145 25.12 34.54 7.90
CA HIS A 145 25.93 33.79 6.94
C HIS A 145 26.79 34.65 6.01
N LYS A 146 26.58 35.98 6.00
CA LYS A 146 27.36 36.93 5.20
C LYS A 146 28.45 37.64 6.01
N SER A 147 28.47 37.47 7.33
CA SER A 147 29.50 37.98 8.24
C SER A 147 30.52 36.89 8.54
#